data_AF-A0A662I384-F1
#
_entry.id   AF-A0A662I384-F1
#
_cell.length_a   1.000
_cell.length_b   1.000
_cell.length_c   1.000
_cell.angle_alpha   90.00
_cell.angle_beta   90.00
_cell.angle_gamma   90.00
#
_symmetry.space_group_name_H-M   'P 1'
#
loop_
_entity.id
_entity.type
_entity.pdbx_description
1 polymer ?
#
loop_
_entity_poly.entity_id
_entity_poly.type
_entity_poly.pdbx_seq_one_letter_code
_entity_poly.pdbx_strand_id
1 'polypeptide(L)'
;MLAEHVSLLNKAIKHISLLNLYKLAGLLIGVKMEKKVLTFYYAWYGTPWGPASKWLGWNAVGYNPDIVVWGRRQIATAEYPLDGVYDSCDEYTLRRHLRQAEFTEIDGFILSWWGFEHYSHKAL
;
A
#
# COMPACT_ATOMS: atom_id res chain seq x y z
N MET A 1 -19.15 -51.73 11.81
CA MET A 1 -17.84 -51.06 11.65
C MET A 1 -17.90 -49.66 11.05
N LEU A 2 -18.28 -49.42 9.78
CA LEU A 2 -18.38 -48.06 9.21
C LEU A 2 -19.55 -47.24 9.77
N ALA A 3 -20.73 -47.87 9.90
CA ALA A 3 -21.93 -47.22 10.45
C ALA A 3 -21.78 -46.78 11.93
N GLU A 4 -21.02 -47.55 12.72
CA GLU A 4 -20.75 -47.23 14.13
C GLU A 4 -19.77 -46.05 14.26
N HIS A 5 -18.75 -45.98 13.42
CA HIS A 5 -17.83 -44.84 13.37
C HIS A 5 -18.56 -43.54 12.98
N VAL A 6 -19.46 -43.59 12.00
CA VAL A 6 -20.27 -42.43 11.59
C VAL A 6 -21.25 -42.00 12.69
N SER A 7 -21.82 -42.96 13.42
CA SER A 7 -22.70 -42.69 14.57
C SER A 7 -21.96 -42.02 15.73
N LEU A 8 -20.74 -42.47 16.04
CA LEU A 8 -19.88 -41.87 17.06
C LEU A 8 -19.43 -40.46 16.67
N LEU A 9 -19.08 -40.23 15.40
CA LEU A 9 -18.73 -38.92 14.87
C LEU A 9 -19.92 -37.94 15.00
N ASN A 10 -21.12 -38.38 14.63
CA ASN A 10 -22.33 -37.58 14.70
C ASN A 10 -22.77 -37.28 16.15
N LYS A 11 -22.54 -38.20 17.10
CA LYS A 11 -22.73 -37.94 18.53
C LYS A 11 -21.73 -36.92 19.07
N ALA A 12 -20.47 -36.99 18.65
CA ALA A 12 -19.45 -36.02 19.05
C ALA A 12 -19.77 -34.61 18.53
N ILE A 13 -20.20 -34.49 17.27
CA ILE A 13 -20.56 -33.20 16.63
C ILE A 13 -21.75 -32.51 17.32
N LYS A 14 -22.72 -33.27 17.83
CA LYS A 14 -23.89 -32.71 18.54
C LYS A 14 -23.57 -31.97 19.85
N HIS A 15 -22.39 -32.20 20.43
CA HIS A 15 -21.94 -31.55 21.67
C HIS A 15 -20.89 -30.45 21.44
N ILE A 16 -20.51 -30.21 20.18
CA ILE A 16 -19.55 -29.18 19.81
C ILE A 16 -20.35 -27.94 19.41
N SER A 17 -20.15 -26.83 20.13
CA SER A 17 -20.80 -25.56 19.76
C SER A 17 -20.42 -25.17 18.33
N LEU A 18 -21.29 -24.45 17.61
CA LEU A 18 -21.00 -23.98 16.24
C LEU A 18 -19.62 -23.30 16.14
N LEU A 19 -19.21 -22.57 17.19
CA LEU A 19 -17.92 -21.89 17.28
C LEU A 19 -16.73 -22.85 17.18
N ASN A 20 -16.86 -24.06 17.74
CA ASN A 20 -15.83 -25.08 17.68
C ASN A 20 -15.83 -25.85 16.34
N LEU A 21 -16.97 -25.93 15.63
CA LEU A 21 -17.00 -26.42 14.25
C LEU A 21 -16.21 -25.52 13.29
N TYR A 22 -16.36 -24.19 13.40
CA TYR A 22 -15.60 -23.25 12.56
C TYR A 22 -14.08 -23.31 12.83
N LYS A 23 -13.68 -23.48 14.09
CA LYS A 23 -12.27 -23.70 14.45
C LYS A 23 -11.72 -25.00 13.88
N LEU A 24 -12.51 -26.08 13.93
CA LEU A 24 -12.10 -27.38 13.38
C LEU A 24 -12.04 -27.34 11.85
N ALA A 25 -12.98 -26.64 11.19
CA ALA A 25 -12.95 -26.39 9.76
C ALA A 25 -11.72 -25.54 9.38
N GLY A 26 -11.42 -24.46 10.10
CA GLY A 26 -10.21 -23.65 9.86
C GLY A 26 -8.91 -24.43 10.03
N LEU A 27 -8.87 -25.38 10.97
CA LEU A 27 -7.73 -26.28 11.21
C LEU A 27 -7.61 -27.36 10.11
N LEU A 28 -8.73 -27.90 9.61
CA LEU A 28 -8.78 -28.90 8.54
C LEU A 28 -8.56 -28.31 7.14
N ILE A 29 -8.94 -27.05 6.93
CA ILE A 29 -8.76 -26.32 5.66
C ILE A 29 -7.33 -25.78 5.56
N GLY A 30 -6.54 -25.81 6.65
CA GLY A 30 -5.17 -25.35 6.65
C GLY A 30 -5.09 -23.95 6.05
N VAL A 31 -5.91 -23.01 6.55
CA VAL A 31 -5.98 -21.63 6.04
C VAL A 31 -4.60 -21.00 6.16
N LYS A 32 -3.82 -21.14 5.10
CA LYS A 32 -2.48 -20.60 4.99
C LYS A 32 -2.67 -19.13 4.66
N MET A 33 -2.44 -18.28 5.64
CA MET A 33 -2.41 -16.83 5.42
C MET A 33 -1.35 -16.55 4.35
N GLU A 34 -1.80 -16.02 3.22
CA GLU A 34 -0.91 -15.61 2.15
C GLU A 34 -0.01 -14.49 2.65
N LYS A 35 1.29 -14.59 2.36
CA LYS A 35 2.24 -13.51 2.69
C LYS A 35 1.97 -12.34 1.77
N LYS A 36 1.98 -11.13 2.33
CA LYS A 36 1.78 -9.89 1.59
C LYS A 36 3.09 -9.15 1.38
N VAL A 37 3.30 -8.64 0.17
CA VAL A 37 4.42 -7.78 -0.21
C VAL A 37 3.96 -6.34 -0.13
N LEU A 38 4.51 -5.59 0.83
CA LEU A 38 4.17 -4.18 1.03
C LEU A 38 5.39 -3.31 0.72
N THR A 39 5.15 -2.11 0.19
CA THR A 39 6.21 -1.12 -0.09
C THR A 39 6.00 0.17 0.69
N PHE A 40 7.10 0.85 1.06
CA PHE A 40 7.02 2.17 1.68
C PHE A 40 6.64 3.24 0.65
N TYR A 41 5.60 4.01 0.93
CA TYR A 41 5.08 5.04 0.03
C TYR A 41 5.16 6.42 0.65
N TYR A 42 5.88 7.34 0.01
CA TYR A 42 6.04 8.71 0.47
C TYR A 42 5.11 9.65 -0.30
N ALA A 43 4.11 10.20 0.41
CA ALA A 43 3.08 11.07 -0.16
C ALA A 43 3.32 12.57 0.13
N TRP A 44 4.57 13.01 0.10
CA TRP A 44 4.97 14.37 0.50
C TRP A 44 5.42 15.27 -0.66
N TYR A 45 5.38 14.79 -1.90
CA TYR A 45 5.87 15.53 -3.05
C TYR A 45 4.79 16.47 -3.58
N GLY A 46 5.18 17.65 -4.05
CA GLY A 46 4.26 18.68 -4.52
C GLY A 46 4.87 19.53 -5.61
N THR A 47 4.04 19.97 -6.56
CA THR A 47 4.47 20.83 -7.68
C THR A 47 3.62 22.11 -7.76
N PRO A 48 4.14 23.21 -8.34
CA PRO A 48 3.38 24.45 -8.53
C PRO A 48 2.12 24.29 -9.39
N TRP A 49 2.10 23.31 -10.29
CA TRP A 49 0.98 23.05 -11.19
C TRP A 49 0.07 21.91 -10.70
N GLY A 50 0.43 21.23 -9.62
CA GLY A 50 -0.35 20.16 -9.00
C GLY A 50 -1.21 20.64 -7.83
N PRO A 51 -1.92 19.72 -7.16
CA PRO A 51 -2.75 20.02 -5.99
C PRO A 51 -2.02 20.65 -4.80
N ALA A 52 -0.70 20.52 -4.69
CA ALA A 52 0.09 21.24 -3.69
C ALA A 52 0.21 22.74 -3.99
N SER A 53 0.18 23.10 -5.28
CA SER A 53 0.40 24.46 -5.79
C SER A 53 1.71 25.12 -5.32
N LYS A 54 2.69 24.31 -4.91
CA LYS A 54 4.03 24.72 -4.49
C LYS A 54 4.98 23.53 -4.51
N TRP A 55 6.27 23.81 -4.53
CA TRP A 55 7.29 22.78 -4.36
C TRP A 55 7.25 22.19 -2.95
N LEU A 56 7.13 20.86 -2.87
CA LEU A 56 7.30 20.07 -1.64
C LEU A 56 8.17 18.85 -1.93
N GLY A 57 9.11 18.54 -1.03
CA GLY A 57 10.05 17.43 -1.15
C GLY A 57 11.15 17.66 -2.20
N TRP A 58 10.77 18.02 -3.43
CA TRP A 58 11.70 18.24 -4.55
C TRP A 58 12.72 19.34 -4.30
N ASN A 59 12.34 20.37 -3.52
CA ASN A 59 13.16 21.52 -3.15
C ASN A 59 13.85 21.37 -1.77
N ALA A 60 13.96 20.15 -1.25
CA ALA A 60 14.62 19.92 0.03
C ALA A 60 16.12 20.23 -0.03
N VAL A 61 16.74 20.45 1.13
CA VAL A 61 18.21 20.56 1.30
C VAL A 61 18.88 21.58 0.35
N GLY A 62 18.20 22.71 0.07
CA GLY A 62 18.74 23.81 -0.72
C GLY A 62 18.64 23.64 -2.24
N TYR A 63 17.95 22.61 -2.73
CA TYR A 63 17.68 22.44 -4.16
C TYR A 63 16.55 23.37 -4.63
N ASN A 64 16.66 23.87 -5.86
CA ASN A 64 15.65 24.76 -6.47
C ASN A 64 15.10 24.18 -7.79
N PRO A 65 13.90 23.58 -7.78
CA PRO A 65 13.31 23.00 -8.98
C PRO A 65 12.86 24.01 -10.05
N ASP A 66 12.90 25.31 -9.77
CA ASP A 66 12.70 26.35 -10.78
C ASP A 66 13.93 26.53 -11.69
N ILE A 67 15.10 26.07 -11.24
CA ILE A 67 16.32 26.00 -12.06
C ILE A 67 16.26 24.74 -12.93
N VAL A 68 16.37 24.91 -14.24
CA VAL A 68 16.39 23.82 -15.22
C VAL A 68 17.76 23.75 -15.89
N VAL A 69 18.39 22.58 -15.82
CA VAL A 69 19.70 22.31 -16.42
C VAL A 69 19.56 21.10 -17.33
N TRP A 70 19.91 21.25 -18.61
CA TRP A 70 19.79 20.19 -19.63
C TRP A 70 18.39 19.54 -19.69
N GLY A 71 17.33 20.36 -19.57
CA GLY A 71 15.95 19.89 -19.60
C GLY A 71 15.45 19.20 -18.33
N ARG A 72 16.27 19.11 -17.27
CA ARG A 72 15.88 18.57 -15.96
C ARG A 72 15.88 19.65 -14.89
N ARG A 73 14.87 19.62 -14.03
CA ARG A 73 14.78 20.50 -12.85
C ARG A 73 15.82 20.11 -11.80
N GLN A 74 16.40 21.08 -11.12
CA GLN A 74 17.33 20.81 -10.01
C GLN A 74 16.53 20.34 -8.78
N ILE A 75 16.60 19.05 -8.46
CA ILE A 75 15.78 18.42 -7.41
C ILE A 75 16.63 17.68 -6.39
N ALA A 76 16.10 17.54 -5.17
CA ALA A 76 16.73 16.89 -4.03
C ALA A 76 16.75 15.35 -4.11
N THR A 77 17.05 14.79 -5.27
CA THR A 77 17.16 13.34 -5.49
C THR A 77 18.41 13.02 -6.29
N ALA A 78 19.03 11.86 -6.01
CA ALA A 78 20.18 11.38 -6.79
C ALA A 78 19.73 10.92 -8.19
N GLU A 79 18.58 10.26 -8.25
CA GLU A 79 17.97 9.77 -9.50
C GLU A 79 16.78 10.65 -9.90
N TYR A 80 16.60 10.82 -11.21
CA TYR A 80 15.48 11.61 -11.75
C TYR A 80 14.29 10.68 -12.05
N PRO A 81 13.08 10.96 -11.54
CA PRO A 81 11.92 10.14 -11.85
C PRO A 81 11.67 10.09 -13.36
N LEU A 82 11.36 8.90 -13.88
CA LEU A 82 11.17 8.69 -15.32
C LEU A 82 10.05 9.55 -15.90
N ASP A 83 8.97 9.76 -15.14
CA ASP A 83 7.81 10.59 -15.52
C ASP A 83 7.97 12.06 -15.11
N GLY A 84 9.17 12.46 -14.69
CA GLY A 84 9.45 13.79 -14.17
C GLY A 84 8.94 14.03 -12.74
N VAL A 85 9.10 15.27 -12.28
CA VAL A 85 8.61 15.68 -10.96
C VAL A 85 7.08 15.65 -10.94
N TYR A 86 6.54 15.12 -9.85
CA TYR A 86 5.10 14.90 -9.70
C TYR A 86 4.58 15.43 -8.37
N ASP A 87 3.26 15.50 -8.26
CA ASP A 87 2.56 15.84 -7.03
C ASP A 87 1.92 14.57 -6.45
N SER A 88 2.15 14.30 -5.16
CA SER A 88 1.70 13.07 -4.51
C SER A 88 0.18 12.95 -4.42
N CYS A 89 -0.57 14.06 -4.50
CA CYS A 89 -2.03 14.05 -4.46
C CYS A 89 -2.67 14.22 -5.85
N ASP A 90 -1.86 14.26 -6.91
CA ASP A 90 -2.37 14.32 -8.28
C ASP A 90 -2.95 12.97 -8.72
N GLU A 91 -4.14 12.99 -9.34
CA GLU A 91 -4.87 11.78 -9.71
C GLU A 91 -4.11 10.94 -10.74
N TYR A 92 -3.46 11.59 -11.72
CA TYR A 92 -2.68 10.88 -12.73
C TYR A 92 -1.47 10.17 -12.09
N THR A 93 -0.79 10.84 -11.16
CA THR A 93 0.32 10.27 -10.39
C THR A 93 -0.14 9.06 -9.56
N LEU A 94 -1.24 9.17 -8.83
CA LEU A 94 -1.79 8.06 -8.03
C LEU A 94 -2.15 6.87 -8.91
N ARG A 95 -2.88 7.10 -10.01
CA ARG A 95 -3.24 6.03 -10.97
C ARG A 95 -2.02 5.37 -11.60
N ARG A 96 -0.94 6.12 -11.86
CA ARG A 96 0.31 5.55 -12.36
C ARG A 96 0.98 4.67 -11.30
N HIS A 97 1.11 5.14 -10.06
CA HIS A 97 1.74 4.36 -8.99
C HIS A 97 0.95 3.09 -8.63
N LEU A 98 -0.39 3.15 -8.63
CA LEU A 98 -1.23 1.96 -8.43
C LEU A 98 -1.02 0.92 -9.53
N ARG A 99 -1.02 1.34 -10.81
CA ARG A 99 -0.73 0.44 -11.94
C ARG A 99 0.67 -0.15 -11.88
N GLN A 100 1.66 0.62 -11.42
CA GLN A 100 3.00 0.10 -11.21
C GLN A 100 3.02 -0.97 -10.12
N ALA A 101 2.34 -0.76 -9.00
CA ALA A 101 2.22 -1.76 -7.94
C ALA A 101 1.52 -3.03 -8.42
N GLU A 102 0.40 -2.90 -9.15
CA GLU A 102 -0.30 -4.03 -9.78
C GLU A 102 0.63 -4.83 -10.71
N PHE A 103 1.36 -4.14 -11.59
CA PHE A 103 2.29 -4.77 -12.52
C PHE A 103 3.45 -5.50 -11.83
N THR A 104 3.85 -5.03 -10.63
CA THR A 104 4.93 -5.62 -9.84
C THR A 104 4.46 -6.56 -8.73
N GLU A 105 3.17 -6.88 -8.67
CA GLU A 105 2.58 -7.77 -7.65
C GLU A 105 2.80 -7.26 -6.21
N ILE A 106 2.80 -5.93 -6.01
CA ILE A 106 2.81 -5.31 -4.68
C ILE A 106 1.39 -5.31 -4.14
N ASP A 107 1.15 -6.00 -3.02
CA ASP A 107 -0.17 -6.13 -2.40
C ASP A 107 -0.67 -4.84 -1.72
N GLY A 108 0.25 -3.93 -1.38
CA GLY A 108 -0.14 -2.69 -0.73
C GLY A 108 1.00 -1.77 -0.35
N PHE A 109 0.62 -0.65 0.26
CA PHE A 109 1.54 0.43 0.61
C PHE A 109 1.53 0.70 2.12
N ILE A 110 2.72 0.88 2.68
CA ILE A 110 2.92 1.47 4.00
C ILE A 110 3.10 2.97 3.77
N LEU A 111 2.03 3.73 4.00
CA LEU A 111 1.99 5.16 3.76
C LEU A 111 2.77 5.94 4.82
N SER A 112 3.72 6.77 4.38
CA SER A 112 4.45 7.71 5.24
C SER A 112 3.55 8.89 5.60
N TRP A 113 3.11 8.94 6.87
CA TRP A 113 2.24 9.98 7.40
C TRP A 113 2.92 10.72 8.55
N TRP A 114 2.89 12.06 8.51
CA TRP A 114 3.67 12.94 9.38
C TRP A 114 2.82 13.93 10.21
N GLY A 115 1.53 13.65 10.42
CA GLY A 115 0.63 14.53 11.18
C GLY A 115 -0.39 15.28 10.31
N PHE A 116 -1.42 15.82 10.96
CA PHE A 116 -2.54 16.52 10.33
C PHE A 116 -2.13 17.78 9.55
N GLU A 117 -1.12 18.49 10.04
CA GLU A 117 -0.62 19.72 9.41
C GLU A 117 0.36 19.45 8.26
N HIS A 118 0.77 18.20 8.06
CA HIS A 118 1.70 17.83 7.02
C HIS A 118 0.97 17.45 5.72
N TYR A 119 1.59 17.73 4.58
CA TYR A 119 0.99 17.48 3.26
C TYR A 119 0.54 16.03 3.05
N SER A 120 1.29 15.08 3.62
CA SER A 120 0.95 13.65 3.61
C SER A 120 -0.42 13.31 4.20
N HIS A 121 -1.01 14.19 5.03
CA HIS A 121 -2.35 13.96 5.57
C HIS A 121 -3.41 13.88 4.46
N LYS A 122 -3.23 14.60 3.35
CA LYS A 122 -4.15 14.58 2.20
C LYS A 122 -4.24 13.22 1.49
N ALA A 123 -3.34 12.30 1.79
CA ALA A 123 -3.31 10.96 1.22
C ALA A 123 -4.11 9.92 2.05
N LEU A 124 -4.74 10.34 3.15
CA LEU A 124 -5.67 9.55 3.96
C LEU A 124 -7.10 10.00 3.69
#